data_AF-A0A0N5A1Q1-F1
#
_entry.id   AF-A0A0N5A1Q1-F1
#
_cell.length_a   1.000
_cell.length_b   1.000
_cell.length_c   1.000
_cell.angle_alpha   90.00
_cell.angle_beta   90.00
_cell.angle_gamma   90.00
#
_symmetry.space_group_name_H-M   'P 1'
#
loop_
_entity.id
_entity.type
_entity.pdbx_description
1 polymer ?
#
loop_
_entity_poly.entity_id
_entity_poly.type
_entity_poly.pdbx_seq_one_letter_code
_entity_poly.pdbx_strand_id
1 'polypeptide(L)'
;MKFIYFSLALISVCNASFLVNIIKDLNPELLSTYFPAPSKSQASNCVDAAFNHCQYNFNNALGINTAYNWRNGSSLSYAIGLVIDKSLASFVNVCAANTQFFQCLGTSFYSCVDPFALMQRPGADYSQVLQYSSIWDHLFFTCNSGFEILSDLQQYQAIVALGKTSGVLQCQTDFQNGMNNNPNGLCTNANTFIQCFKTQYDTISKQAGWALCEDARVGFASSCPGLRCLV
;
A
#
# COMPACT_ATOMS: atom_id res chain seq x y z
N MET A 1 40.79 -25.05 -2.33
CA MET A 1 40.14 -23.99 -1.53
C MET A 1 38.89 -23.55 -2.29
N LYS A 2 37.69 -23.93 -1.83
CA LYS A 2 36.42 -23.51 -2.43
C LYS A 2 35.88 -22.34 -1.61
N PHE A 3 35.85 -21.15 -2.21
CA PHE A 3 35.20 -20.00 -1.62
C PHE A 3 33.68 -20.17 -1.75
N ILE A 4 33.00 -20.32 -0.62
CA ILE A 4 31.54 -20.29 -0.53
C ILE A 4 31.15 -18.81 -0.50
N TYR A 5 30.52 -18.33 -1.58
CA TYR A 5 29.88 -17.02 -1.60
C TYR A 5 28.57 -17.12 -0.79
N PHE A 6 28.56 -16.54 0.40
CA PHE A 6 27.32 -16.24 1.11
C PHE A 6 26.67 -15.03 0.43
N SER A 7 25.68 -15.29 -0.41
CA SER A 7 24.77 -14.25 -0.91
C SER A 7 23.91 -13.76 0.26
N LEU A 8 24.31 -12.66 0.89
CA LEU A 8 23.43 -11.89 1.76
C LEU A 8 22.31 -11.31 0.90
N ALA A 9 21.16 -11.99 0.88
CA ALA A 9 19.92 -11.39 0.46
C ALA A 9 19.66 -10.22 1.43
N LEU A 10 19.86 -8.99 0.94
CA LEU A 10 19.36 -7.79 1.60
C LEU A 10 17.84 -7.92 1.63
N ILE A 11 17.31 -8.43 2.74
CA ILE A 11 15.90 -8.29 3.08
C ILE A 11 15.71 -6.78 3.22
N SER A 12 15.15 -6.18 2.18
CA SER A 12 14.68 -4.79 2.19
C SER A 12 13.75 -4.67 3.39
N VAL A 13 14.23 -3.99 4.44
CA VAL A 13 13.45 -3.67 5.63
C VAL A 13 12.18 -2.99 5.13
N CYS A 14 11.06 -3.71 5.21
CA CYS A 14 9.74 -3.12 5.02
C CYS A 14 9.57 -2.11 6.15
N ASN A 15 9.79 -0.83 5.85
CA ASN A 15 9.27 0.23 6.70
C ASN A 15 7.76 0.03 6.72
N ALA A 16 7.17 -0.39 7.84
CA ALA A 16 5.73 -0.39 7.97
C ALA A 16 5.29 1.08 8.08
N SER A 17 5.19 1.71 6.91
CA SER A 17 4.44 2.93 6.71
C SER A 17 2.95 2.59 6.67
N PHE A 18 2.08 3.61 6.69
CA PHE A 18 0.65 3.47 6.38
C PHE A 18 0.37 2.92 4.97
N LEU A 19 1.39 2.66 4.16
CA LEU A 19 1.24 1.99 2.87
C LEU A 19 1.67 0.53 3.05
N VAL A 20 0.79 -0.27 3.63
CA VAL A 20 1.06 -1.70 3.83
C VAL A 20 1.23 -2.38 2.46
N ASN A 21 2.45 -2.80 2.14
CA ASN A 21 2.73 -3.45 0.86
C ASN A 21 2.53 -4.97 0.95
N ILE A 22 1.28 -5.41 0.74
CA ILE A 22 0.89 -6.83 0.81
C ILE A 22 1.33 -7.63 -0.43
N ILE A 23 1.75 -6.97 -1.51
CA ILE A 23 2.03 -7.59 -2.82
C ILE A 23 3.51 -7.90 -3.03
N LYS A 24 4.40 -7.12 -2.40
CA LYS A 24 5.86 -7.11 -2.66
C LYS A 24 6.50 -8.49 -2.80
N ASP A 25 6.10 -9.43 -1.95
CA ASP A 25 6.75 -10.73 -1.79
C ASP A 25 5.80 -11.91 -2.09
N LEU A 26 4.62 -11.65 -2.65
CA LEU A 26 3.73 -12.72 -3.10
C LEU A 26 4.26 -13.34 -4.40
N ASN A 27 4.08 -14.65 -4.56
CA ASN A 27 4.45 -15.34 -5.79
C ASN A 27 3.73 -14.70 -7.00
N PRO A 28 4.47 -14.17 -8.00
CA PRO A 28 3.90 -13.50 -9.16
C PRO A 28 2.87 -14.33 -9.92
N GLU A 29 3.06 -15.65 -9.99
CA GLU A 29 2.15 -16.57 -10.69
C GLU A 29 0.76 -16.60 -10.07
N LEU A 30 0.66 -16.29 -8.77
CA LEU A 30 -0.59 -16.31 -8.02
C LEU A 30 -1.29 -14.95 -7.97
N LEU A 31 -0.60 -13.86 -8.33
CA LEU A 31 -1.16 -12.51 -8.24
C LEU A 31 -2.42 -12.35 -9.10
N SER A 32 -2.45 -12.97 -10.28
CA SER A 32 -3.61 -12.97 -11.17
C SER A 32 -4.79 -13.80 -10.64
N THR A 33 -4.53 -14.74 -9.73
CA THR A 33 -5.57 -15.53 -9.04
C THR A 33 -6.17 -14.75 -7.88
N TYR A 34 -5.35 -14.05 -7.10
CA TYR A 34 -5.81 -13.33 -5.89
C TYR A 34 -6.32 -11.94 -6.15
N PHE A 35 -5.80 -11.27 -7.17
CA PHE A 35 -6.22 -9.95 -7.58
C PHE A 35 -6.69 -10.04 -9.03
N PRO A 36 -7.72 -10.87 -9.31
CA PRO A 36 -8.14 -11.13 -10.66
C PRO A 36 -8.70 -9.87 -11.31
N ALA A 37 -8.41 -9.72 -12.60
CA ALA A 37 -9.09 -8.72 -13.39
C ALA A 37 -10.59 -8.99 -13.44
N PRO A 38 -11.47 -8.02 -13.11
CA PRO A 38 -12.87 -8.12 -13.45
C PRO A 38 -12.95 -8.38 -14.94
N SER A 39 -13.85 -9.26 -15.32
CA SER A 39 -14.02 -9.78 -16.69
C SER A 39 -14.36 -8.71 -17.73
N LYS A 40 -14.55 -7.46 -17.31
CA LYS A 40 -14.73 -6.30 -18.16
C LYS A 40 -13.84 -5.16 -17.66
N SER A 41 -12.93 -4.72 -18.52
CA SER A 41 -12.33 -3.39 -18.39
C SER A 41 -13.47 -2.38 -18.39
N GLN A 42 -13.59 -1.59 -17.33
CA GLN A 42 -14.44 -0.40 -17.42
C GLN A 42 -13.89 0.47 -18.55
N ALA A 43 -14.76 1.09 -19.35
CA ALA A 43 -14.31 2.02 -20.38
C ALA A 43 -13.42 3.07 -19.70
N SER A 44 -12.12 3.05 -19.98
CA SER A 44 -11.19 3.96 -19.35
C SER A 44 -11.28 5.32 -20.05
N ASN A 45 -11.76 6.32 -19.33
CA ASN A 45 -11.68 7.72 -19.73
C ASN A 45 -10.33 8.36 -19.34
N CYS A 46 -9.32 7.54 -19.01
CA CYS A 46 -8.01 8.01 -18.61
C CYS A 46 -7.21 8.50 -19.82
N VAL A 47 -6.84 9.79 -19.82
CA VAL A 47 -5.98 10.39 -20.84
C VAL A 47 -4.54 10.42 -20.35
N ASP A 48 -3.63 9.73 -21.05
CA ASP A 48 -2.23 9.54 -20.63
C ASP A 48 -1.48 10.84 -20.34
N ALA A 49 -1.69 11.87 -21.17
CA ALA A 49 -1.06 13.17 -20.95
C ALA A 49 -1.50 13.80 -19.62
N ALA A 50 -2.80 13.74 -19.31
CA ALA A 50 -3.34 14.25 -18.05
C ALA A 50 -2.85 13.40 -16.88
N PHE A 51 -2.89 12.07 -17.01
CA PHE A 51 -2.44 11.15 -15.98
C PHE A 51 -0.97 11.34 -15.60
N ASN A 52 -0.09 11.40 -16.60
CA ASN A 52 1.33 11.65 -16.38
C ASN A 52 1.59 13.03 -15.77
N HIS A 53 0.83 14.06 -16.17
CA HIS A 53 0.93 15.39 -15.58
C HIS A 53 0.52 15.40 -14.11
N CYS A 54 -0.62 14.79 -13.76
CA CYS A 54 -1.08 14.70 -12.38
C CYS A 54 -0.09 13.90 -11.51
N GLN A 55 0.44 12.78 -12.03
CA GLN A 55 1.46 11.98 -11.33
C GLN A 55 2.74 12.79 -11.07
N TYR A 56 3.20 13.54 -12.08
CA TYR A 56 4.36 14.42 -11.96
C TYR A 56 4.15 15.45 -10.84
N ASN A 57 2.99 16.11 -10.81
CA ASN A 57 2.67 17.12 -9.81
C ASN A 57 2.62 16.53 -8.40
N PHE A 58 2.01 15.35 -8.24
CA PHE A 58 2.00 14.62 -6.97
C PHE A 58 3.43 14.34 -6.48
N ASN A 59 4.27 13.76 -7.33
CA ASN A 59 5.66 13.46 -6.98
C ASN A 59 6.45 14.72 -6.61
N ASN A 60 6.28 15.79 -7.39
CA ASN A 60 6.94 17.06 -7.17
C ASN A 60 6.51 17.70 -5.85
N ALA A 61 5.21 17.66 -5.51
CA ALA A 61 4.68 18.17 -4.23
C ALA A 61 5.26 17.44 -3.00
N LEU A 62 5.64 16.17 -3.16
CA LEU A 62 6.28 15.37 -2.11
C LEU A 62 7.81 15.46 -2.11
N GLY A 63 8.40 16.10 -3.12
CA GLY A 63 9.85 16.14 -3.30
C GLY A 63 10.46 14.76 -3.55
N ILE A 64 9.71 13.85 -4.17
CA ILE A 64 10.20 12.52 -4.58
C ILE A 64 10.53 12.51 -6.08
N ASN A 65 11.16 11.44 -6.57
CA ASN A 65 11.55 11.33 -7.98
C ASN A 65 10.31 11.44 -8.88
N THR A 66 10.28 12.46 -9.73
CA THR A 66 9.15 12.75 -10.62
C THR A 66 8.95 11.69 -11.71
N ALA A 67 9.94 10.85 -11.97
CA ALA A 67 9.83 9.73 -12.90
C ALA A 67 9.06 8.53 -12.33
N TYR A 68 8.76 8.50 -11.02
CA TYR A 68 8.00 7.41 -10.43
C TYR A 68 6.53 7.41 -10.90
N ASN A 69 6.02 6.24 -11.27
CA ASN A 69 4.68 6.04 -11.83
C ASN A 69 4.25 4.57 -11.69
N TRP A 70 3.14 4.20 -12.33
CA TRP A 70 2.56 2.86 -12.30
C TRP A 70 3.49 1.71 -12.72
N ARG A 71 4.53 2.00 -13.50
CA ARG A 71 5.55 0.99 -13.89
C ARG A 71 6.54 0.66 -12.79
N ASN A 72 6.61 1.48 -11.74
CA ASN A 72 7.54 1.32 -10.62
C ASN A 72 6.84 1.60 -9.28
N GLY A 73 5.62 1.04 -9.13
CA GLY A 73 4.78 1.21 -7.94
C GLY A 73 5.47 0.86 -6.63
N SER A 74 6.36 -0.13 -6.61
CA SER A 74 7.17 -0.48 -5.43
C SER A 74 8.07 0.68 -4.97
N SER A 75 8.73 1.35 -5.92
CA SER A 75 9.63 2.48 -5.66
C SER A 75 8.84 3.72 -5.25
N LEU A 76 7.68 3.95 -5.90
CA LEU A 76 6.77 5.03 -5.53
C LEU A 76 6.24 4.85 -4.09
N SER A 77 5.71 3.66 -3.77
CA SER A 77 5.18 3.32 -2.45
C SER A 77 6.24 3.53 -1.36
N TYR A 78 7.45 3.02 -1.57
CA TYR A 78 8.56 3.21 -0.64
C TYR A 78 8.90 4.70 -0.44
N ALA A 79 8.99 5.46 -1.52
CA ALA A 79 9.31 6.89 -1.45
C ALA A 79 8.23 7.69 -0.70
N ILE A 80 6.94 7.40 -0.92
CA ILE A 80 5.84 8.02 -0.19
C ILE A 80 5.90 7.62 1.29
N GLY A 81 6.12 6.34 1.60
CA GLY A 81 6.27 5.85 2.97
C GLY A 81 7.39 6.58 3.73
N LEU A 82 8.54 6.82 3.08
CA LEU A 82 9.61 7.64 3.65
C LEU A 82 9.20 9.10 3.89
N VAL A 83 8.29 9.68 3.10
CA VAL A 83 7.78 11.03 3.34
C VAL A 83 6.84 11.03 4.53
N ILE A 84 5.89 10.09 4.57
CA ILE A 84 4.96 9.91 5.69
C ILE A 84 5.74 9.79 7.02
N ASP A 85 6.68 8.86 7.09
CA ASP A 85 7.40 8.55 8.34
C ASP A 85 8.25 9.70 8.91
N LYS A 86 8.51 10.77 8.15
CA LYS A 86 9.34 11.91 8.59
C LYS A 86 8.71 12.68 9.74
N SER A 87 7.43 13.03 9.62
CA SER A 87 6.73 13.87 10.59
C SER A 87 5.24 13.89 10.30
N LEU A 88 4.43 14.29 11.29
CA LEU A 88 3.00 14.51 11.09
C LEU A 88 2.75 15.53 9.97
N ALA A 89 3.52 16.62 9.92
CA ALA A 89 3.39 17.63 8.87
C ALA A 89 3.67 17.04 7.47
N SER A 90 4.62 16.12 7.37
CA SER A 90 4.90 15.41 6.11
C SER A 90 3.78 14.46 5.73
N PHE A 91 3.17 13.74 6.67
CA PHE A 91 1.96 12.95 6.41
C PHE A 91 0.78 13.80 5.95
N VAL A 92 0.52 14.93 6.62
CA VAL A 92 -0.53 15.88 6.19
C VAL A 92 -0.25 16.41 4.78
N ASN A 93 1.02 16.68 4.44
CA ASN A 93 1.40 17.07 3.08
C ASN A 93 1.14 15.96 2.04
N VAL A 94 1.37 14.69 2.39
CA VAL A 94 1.00 13.55 1.55
C VAL A 94 -0.50 13.51 1.29
N CYS A 95 -1.31 13.75 2.33
CA CYS A 95 -2.76 13.81 2.18
C CYS A 95 -3.22 14.99 1.32
N ALA A 96 -2.62 16.18 1.49
CA ALA A 96 -2.90 17.33 0.63
C ALA A 96 -2.54 17.06 -0.84
N ALA A 97 -1.37 16.45 -1.10
CA ALA A 97 -0.96 16.06 -2.45
C ALA A 97 -1.89 15.00 -3.06
N ASN A 98 -2.35 14.03 -2.26
CA ASN A 98 -3.33 13.03 -2.70
C ASN A 98 -4.65 13.68 -3.12
N THR A 99 -5.15 14.64 -2.34
CA THR A 99 -6.34 15.43 -2.71
C THR A 99 -6.13 16.18 -4.03
N GLN A 100 -4.98 16.81 -4.22
CA GLN A 100 -4.67 17.51 -5.48
C GLN A 100 -4.56 16.55 -6.67
N PHE A 101 -4.00 15.37 -6.47
CA PHE A 101 -3.91 14.33 -7.49
C PHE A 101 -5.30 13.85 -7.91
N PHE A 102 -6.19 13.58 -6.94
CA PHE A 102 -7.59 13.25 -7.18
C PHE A 102 -8.31 14.36 -7.97
N GLN A 103 -8.15 15.62 -7.56
CA GLN A 103 -8.77 16.77 -8.23
C GLN A 103 -8.23 16.99 -9.65
N CYS A 104 -6.93 16.79 -9.87
CA CYS A 104 -6.28 16.93 -11.17
C CYS A 104 -6.85 15.94 -12.20
N LEU A 105 -7.12 14.70 -11.77
CA LEU A 105 -7.72 13.66 -12.61
C LEU A 105 -9.25 13.77 -12.72
N GLY A 106 -9.90 14.32 -11.71
CA GLY A 106 -11.35 14.47 -11.65
C GLY A 106 -12.07 13.14 -11.88
N THR A 107 -13.00 13.12 -12.83
CA THR A 107 -13.82 11.93 -13.15
C THR A 107 -13.02 10.78 -13.79
N SER A 108 -11.74 11.00 -14.14
CA SER A 108 -10.86 9.96 -14.65
C SER A 108 -9.99 9.29 -13.58
N PHE A 109 -10.06 9.75 -12.32
CA PHE A 109 -9.21 9.23 -11.25
C PHE A 109 -9.26 7.71 -11.14
N TYR A 110 -10.46 7.16 -10.90
CA TYR A 110 -10.63 5.72 -10.68
C TYR A 110 -10.24 4.89 -11.91
N SER A 111 -10.45 5.40 -13.12
CA SER A 111 -10.06 4.67 -14.34
C SER A 111 -8.56 4.76 -14.66
N CYS A 112 -7.87 5.79 -14.15
CA CYS A 112 -6.42 5.96 -14.30
C CYS A 112 -5.62 5.15 -13.29
N VAL A 113 -6.11 4.99 -12.06
CA VAL A 113 -5.44 4.20 -11.02
C VAL A 113 -5.92 2.74 -10.95
N ASP A 114 -6.95 2.40 -11.74
CA ASP A 114 -7.47 1.04 -11.83
C ASP A 114 -6.37 0.07 -12.30
N PRO A 115 -6.06 -0.98 -11.52
CA PRO A 115 -5.00 -1.90 -11.88
C PRO A 115 -5.26 -2.55 -13.24
N PHE A 116 -6.50 -2.82 -13.61
CA PHE A 116 -6.82 -3.55 -14.85
C PHE A 116 -6.64 -2.70 -16.09
N ALA A 117 -7.05 -1.43 -16.04
CA ALA A 117 -6.75 -0.45 -17.07
C ALA A 117 -5.22 -0.27 -17.24
N LEU A 118 -4.47 -0.29 -16.14
CA LEU A 118 -3.01 -0.16 -16.16
C LEU A 118 -2.31 -1.43 -16.70
N MET A 119 -2.78 -2.63 -16.35
CA MET A 119 -2.23 -3.90 -16.86
C MET A 119 -2.33 -4.03 -18.38
N GLN A 120 -3.33 -3.40 -19.00
CA GLN A 120 -3.52 -3.44 -20.46
C GLN A 120 -2.52 -2.56 -21.21
N ARG A 121 -1.75 -1.72 -20.51
CA ARG A 121 -0.79 -0.82 -21.13
C ARG A 121 0.50 -1.54 -21.52
N PRO A 122 1.16 -1.17 -22.63
CA PRO A 122 2.42 -1.80 -23.06
C PRO A 122 3.50 -1.76 -21.97
N GLY A 123 4.14 -2.89 -21.71
CA GLY A 123 5.23 -2.99 -20.71
C GLY A 123 4.77 -2.89 -19.26
N ALA A 124 3.51 -3.23 -18.98
CA ALA A 124 3.03 -3.38 -17.62
C ALA A 124 3.64 -4.60 -16.92
N ASP A 125 4.09 -4.38 -15.69
CA ASP A 125 4.47 -5.44 -14.77
C ASP A 125 3.36 -5.62 -13.72
N TYR A 126 2.95 -6.86 -13.49
CA TYR A 126 1.79 -7.14 -12.65
C TYR A 126 2.00 -6.72 -11.20
N SER A 127 3.18 -7.01 -10.65
CA SER A 127 3.50 -6.65 -9.28
C SER A 127 3.59 -5.13 -9.11
N GLN A 128 4.21 -4.43 -10.06
CA GLN A 128 4.34 -2.97 -9.99
C GLN A 128 3.00 -2.25 -10.12
N VAL A 129 2.12 -2.70 -11.02
CA VAL A 129 0.79 -2.09 -11.18
C VAL A 129 -0.06 -2.30 -9.96
N LEU A 130 -0.13 -3.52 -9.41
CA LEU A 130 -0.91 -3.76 -8.20
C LEU A 130 -0.40 -2.92 -7.02
N GLN A 131 0.94 -2.84 -6.85
CA GLN A 131 1.53 -2.00 -5.80
C GLN A 131 1.25 -0.52 -6.01
N TYR A 132 1.21 -0.08 -7.27
CA TYR A 132 0.83 1.30 -7.59
C TYR A 132 -0.63 1.57 -7.23
N SER A 133 -1.55 0.70 -7.63
CA SER A 133 -2.98 0.85 -7.34
C SER A 133 -3.25 0.83 -5.83
N SER A 134 -2.57 -0.06 -5.09
CA SER A 134 -2.76 -0.16 -3.64
C SER A 134 -2.37 1.10 -2.90
N ILE A 135 -1.36 1.87 -3.36
CA ILE A 135 -1.00 3.17 -2.77
C ILE A 135 -2.24 4.05 -2.64
N TRP A 136 -3.07 4.11 -3.68
CA TRP A 136 -4.24 4.98 -3.70
C TRP A 136 -5.35 4.47 -2.80
N ASP A 137 -5.55 3.16 -2.70
CA ASP A 137 -6.51 2.57 -1.77
C ASP A 137 -6.15 2.91 -0.31
N HIS A 138 -4.87 2.74 0.04
CA HIS A 138 -4.34 3.10 1.36
C HIS A 138 -4.46 4.60 1.62
N LEU A 139 -3.96 5.45 0.71
CA LEU A 139 -4.05 6.90 0.86
C LEU A 139 -5.50 7.39 0.93
N PHE A 140 -6.44 6.76 0.23
CA PHE A 140 -7.85 7.11 0.31
C PHE A 140 -8.41 6.82 1.71
N PHE A 141 -8.03 5.72 2.34
CA PHE A 141 -8.40 5.46 3.72
C PHE A 141 -7.68 6.41 4.69
N THR A 142 -6.34 6.42 4.67
CA THR A 142 -5.52 7.11 5.67
C THR A 142 -5.72 8.62 5.66
N CYS A 143 -6.00 9.21 4.50
CA CYS A 143 -6.24 10.65 4.36
C CYS A 143 -7.70 11.06 4.45
N ASN A 144 -8.63 10.12 4.59
CA ASN A 144 -10.05 10.40 4.84
C ASN A 144 -10.50 9.75 6.15
N SER A 145 -11.13 8.59 6.09
CA SER A 145 -11.75 7.93 7.25
C SER A 145 -10.76 7.62 8.39
N GLY A 146 -9.50 7.36 8.07
CA GLY A 146 -8.44 7.13 9.06
C GLY A 146 -7.74 8.40 9.55
N PHE A 147 -7.96 9.55 8.90
CA PHE A 147 -7.11 10.73 9.07
C PHE A 147 -7.10 11.26 10.50
N GLU A 148 -8.26 11.43 11.13
CA GLU A 148 -8.35 11.98 12.49
C GLU A 148 -7.54 11.16 13.50
N ILE A 149 -7.58 9.83 13.38
CA ILE A 149 -6.87 8.91 14.27
C ILE A 149 -5.37 8.91 13.95
N LEU A 150 -5.03 8.79 12.67
CA LEU A 150 -3.64 8.68 12.22
C LEU A 150 -2.89 10.01 12.27
N SER A 151 -3.59 11.14 12.36
CA SER A 151 -2.99 12.49 12.48
C SER A 151 -2.97 13.01 13.91
N ASP A 152 -3.36 12.21 14.91
CA ASP A 152 -3.32 12.59 16.31
C ASP A 152 -1.88 12.95 16.72
N LEU A 153 -1.68 14.20 17.14
CA LEU A 153 -0.37 14.75 17.51
C LEU A 153 0.35 13.98 18.62
N GLN A 154 -0.41 13.39 19.55
CA GLN A 154 0.15 12.66 20.70
C GLN A 154 0.54 11.23 20.31
N GLN A 155 -0.19 10.63 19.36
CA GLN A 155 -0.03 9.23 18.98
C GLN A 155 0.84 9.04 17.74
N TYR A 156 0.94 10.03 16.84
CA TYR A 156 1.60 9.91 15.54
C TYR A 156 2.99 9.30 15.62
N GLN A 157 3.85 9.84 16.49
CA GLN A 157 5.22 9.36 16.64
C GLN A 157 5.28 7.93 17.19
N ALA A 158 4.39 7.58 18.12
CA ALA A 158 4.30 6.23 18.65
C ALA A 158 3.85 5.24 17.58
N ILE A 159 2.89 5.62 16.73
CA ILE A 159 2.40 4.81 15.61
C ILE A 159 3.53 4.55 14.62
N VAL A 160 4.21 5.60 14.15
CA VAL A 160 5.34 5.47 13.21
C VAL A 160 6.50 4.66 13.83
N ALA A 161 6.79 4.84 15.11
CA ALA A 161 7.82 4.06 15.80
C ALA A 161 7.44 2.58 15.91
N LEU A 162 6.18 2.29 16.26
CA LEU A 162 5.69 0.93 16.40
C LEU A 162 5.71 0.17 15.07
N GLY A 163 5.43 0.83 13.96
CA GLY A 163 5.55 0.26 12.61
C GLY A 163 6.95 -0.28 12.28
N LYS A 164 7.98 0.20 12.96
CA LYS A 164 9.38 -0.23 12.75
C LYS A 164 9.81 -1.36 13.69
N THR A 165 8.91 -1.83 14.56
CA THR A 165 9.22 -2.90 15.51
C THR A 165 9.17 -4.28 14.86
N SER A 166 9.86 -5.24 15.49
CA SER A 166 9.83 -6.64 15.06
C SER A 166 8.44 -7.24 15.11
N GLY A 167 7.54 -6.77 15.99
CA GLY A 167 6.17 -7.28 16.08
C GLY A 167 5.35 -6.99 14.81
N VAL A 168 5.42 -5.77 14.30
CA VAL A 168 4.74 -5.40 13.05
C VAL A 168 5.38 -6.10 11.84
N LEU A 169 6.71 -6.17 11.79
CA LEU A 169 7.42 -6.90 10.75
C LEU A 169 7.10 -8.41 10.77
N GLN A 170 6.91 -8.98 11.97
CA GLN A 170 6.51 -10.38 12.12
C GLN A 170 5.13 -10.62 11.54
N CYS A 171 4.16 -9.72 11.76
CA CYS A 171 2.84 -9.82 11.13
C CYS A 171 2.95 -9.92 9.59
N GLN A 172 3.78 -9.06 8.98
CA GLN A 172 4.02 -9.09 7.53
C GLN A 172 4.70 -10.39 7.08
N THR A 173 5.71 -10.84 7.83
CA THR A 173 6.45 -12.07 7.55
C THR A 173 5.55 -13.31 7.67
N ASP A 174 4.68 -13.35 8.68
CA ASP A 174 3.73 -14.44 8.90
C ASP A 174 2.68 -14.50 7.80
N PHE A 175 2.21 -13.34 7.33
CA PHE A 175 1.35 -13.28 6.15
C PHE A 175 2.03 -13.87 4.92
N GLN A 176 3.27 -13.46 4.63
CA GLN A 176 4.05 -13.96 3.50
C GLN A 176 4.29 -15.47 3.60
N ASN A 177 4.69 -15.95 4.77
CA ASN A 177 4.87 -17.39 5.03
C ASN A 177 3.55 -18.16 4.88
N GLY A 178 2.45 -17.61 5.37
CA GLY A 178 1.11 -18.18 5.20
C GLY A 178 0.71 -18.30 3.73
N MET A 179 1.03 -17.30 2.91
CA MET A 179 0.78 -17.31 1.48
C MET A 179 1.69 -18.30 0.72
N ASN A 180 2.94 -18.47 1.15
CA ASN A 180 3.84 -19.47 0.59
C ASN A 180 3.41 -20.91 0.94
N ASN A 181 2.91 -21.12 2.16
CA ASN A 181 2.49 -22.45 2.64
C ASN A 181 1.11 -22.86 2.11
N ASN A 182 0.17 -21.93 2.08
CA ASN A 182 -1.18 -22.14 1.55
C ASN A 182 -1.56 -20.99 0.63
N PRO A 183 -1.16 -21.07 -0.66
CA PRO A 183 -1.58 -20.15 -1.70
C PRO A 183 -3.08 -19.83 -1.65
N ASN A 184 -3.94 -20.85 -1.59
CA ASN A 184 -5.41 -20.68 -1.63
C ASN A 184 -5.99 -20.00 -0.36
N GLY A 185 -5.16 -19.72 0.64
CA GLY A 185 -5.55 -19.17 1.93
C GLY A 185 -5.65 -17.65 1.99
N LEU A 186 -5.66 -16.91 0.88
CA LEU A 186 -5.57 -15.43 0.85
C LEU A 186 -6.40 -14.74 1.94
N CYS A 187 -7.72 -14.97 1.98
CA CYS A 187 -8.57 -14.26 2.94
C CYS A 187 -8.38 -14.73 4.38
N THR A 188 -8.01 -15.99 4.60
CA THR A 188 -7.66 -16.50 5.93
C THR A 188 -6.35 -15.89 6.43
N ASN A 189 -5.32 -15.88 5.58
CA ASN A 189 -4.02 -15.29 5.88
C ASN A 189 -4.14 -13.76 6.08
N ALA A 190 -4.92 -13.09 5.23
CA ALA A 190 -5.23 -11.67 5.36
C ALA A 190 -5.96 -11.37 6.67
N ASN A 191 -6.92 -12.21 7.08
CA ASN A 191 -7.59 -12.03 8.36
C ASN A 191 -6.60 -12.14 9.54
N THR A 192 -5.74 -13.16 9.56
CA THR A 192 -4.68 -13.28 10.57
C THR A 192 -3.79 -12.05 10.59
N PHE A 193 -3.40 -11.58 9.40
CA PHE A 193 -2.54 -10.41 9.22
C PHE A 193 -3.14 -9.13 9.79
N ILE A 194 -4.37 -8.77 9.41
CA ILE A 194 -5.01 -7.53 9.87
C ILE A 194 -5.27 -7.56 11.39
N GLN A 195 -5.60 -8.73 11.95
CA GLN A 195 -5.76 -8.88 13.41
C GLN A 195 -4.43 -8.80 14.15
N CYS A 196 -3.34 -9.29 13.55
CA CYS A 196 -1.99 -9.10 14.08
C CYS A 196 -1.63 -7.61 14.14
N PHE A 197 -1.86 -6.87 13.05
CA PHE A 197 -1.70 -5.42 13.01
C PHE A 197 -2.51 -4.73 14.10
N LYS A 198 -3.82 -5.04 14.20
CA LYS A 198 -4.68 -4.50 15.27
C LYS A 198 -4.06 -4.72 16.65
N THR A 199 -3.62 -5.94 16.93
CA THR A 199 -3.05 -6.32 18.23
C THR A 199 -1.78 -5.53 18.56
N GLN A 200 -0.91 -5.31 17.57
CA GLN A 200 0.28 -4.47 17.76
C GLN A 200 -0.15 -3.04 18.13
N TYR A 201 -1.00 -2.41 17.31
CA TYR A 201 -1.35 -1.00 17.46
C TYR A 201 -2.36 -0.70 18.59
N ASP A 202 -3.10 -1.70 19.07
CA ASP A 202 -3.95 -1.62 20.28
C ASP A 202 -3.14 -1.22 21.53
N THR A 203 -1.82 -1.42 21.53
CA THR A 203 -0.91 -1.00 22.62
C THR A 203 -0.75 0.52 22.71
N ILE A 204 -1.03 1.25 21.63
CA ILE A 204 -1.06 2.72 21.61
C ILE A 204 -2.46 3.19 22.01
N SER A 205 -3.46 2.75 21.26
CA SER A 205 -4.88 2.98 21.55
C SER A 205 -5.74 2.01 20.75
N LYS A 206 -6.97 1.75 21.20
CA LYS A 206 -7.92 0.92 20.44
C LYS A 206 -8.30 1.55 19.09
N GLN A 207 -8.33 2.88 19.03
CA GLN A 207 -8.56 3.65 17.82
C GLN A 207 -7.40 3.45 16.82
N ALA A 208 -6.14 3.55 17.28
CA ALA A 208 -4.97 3.29 16.42
C ALA A 208 -4.96 1.83 15.93
N GLY A 209 -5.25 0.88 16.81
CA GLY A 209 -5.43 -0.53 16.45
C GLY A 209 -6.46 -0.74 15.35
N TRP A 210 -7.64 -0.13 15.48
CA TRP A 210 -8.68 -0.16 14.46
C TRP A 210 -8.22 0.47 13.14
N ALA A 211 -7.63 1.68 13.20
CA ALA A 211 -7.23 2.42 12.01
C ALA A 211 -6.17 1.67 11.20
N LEU A 212 -5.14 1.12 11.85
CA LEU A 212 -4.08 0.36 11.15
C LEU A 212 -4.56 -1.01 10.66
N CYS A 213 -5.55 -1.60 11.35
CA CYS A 213 -6.23 -2.78 10.82
C CYS A 213 -7.03 -2.45 9.56
N GLU A 214 -7.80 -1.35 9.55
CA GLU A 214 -8.59 -0.94 8.39
C GLU A 214 -7.71 -0.53 7.22
N ASP A 215 -6.60 0.16 7.47
CA ASP A 215 -5.59 0.46 6.47
C ASP A 215 -5.04 -0.85 5.84
N ALA A 216 -4.64 -1.82 6.65
CA ALA A 216 -4.24 -3.12 6.14
C ALA A 216 -5.38 -3.83 5.37
N ARG A 217 -6.63 -3.70 5.83
CA ARG A 217 -7.81 -4.33 5.22
C ARG A 217 -8.12 -3.77 3.84
N VAL A 218 -7.91 -2.47 3.57
CA VAL A 218 -8.26 -1.88 2.27
C VAL A 218 -7.48 -2.51 1.13
N GLY A 219 -6.23 -2.92 1.36
CA GLY A 219 -5.43 -3.67 0.38
C GLY A 219 -6.04 -5.03 -0.03
N PHE A 220 -6.94 -5.59 0.78
CA PHE A 220 -7.62 -6.86 0.50
C PHE A 220 -9.11 -6.70 0.18
N ALA A 221 -9.66 -5.48 0.22
CA ALA A 221 -11.11 -5.29 0.26
C ALA A 221 -11.83 -5.81 -1.00
N SER A 222 -11.18 -5.75 -2.16
CA SER A 222 -11.70 -6.25 -3.43
C SER A 222 -11.75 -7.79 -3.48
N SER A 223 -10.73 -8.46 -2.96
CA SER A 223 -10.60 -9.92 -2.99
C SER A 223 -11.24 -10.61 -1.79
N CYS A 224 -11.33 -9.92 -0.65
CA CYS A 224 -11.77 -10.46 0.62
C CYS A 224 -12.79 -9.54 1.30
N PRO A 225 -14.01 -9.41 0.75
CA PRO A 225 -15.03 -8.47 1.24
C PRO A 225 -15.57 -8.80 2.64
N GLY A 226 -15.28 -9.99 3.17
CA GLY A 226 -15.69 -10.43 4.50
C GLY A 226 -14.78 -9.98 5.65
N LEU A 227 -13.61 -9.42 5.37
CA LEU A 227 -12.67 -8.98 6.41
C LEU A 227 -13.24 -7.82 7.22
N ARG A 228 -12.99 -7.79 8.54
CA ARG A 228 -13.50 -6.76 9.45
C ARG A 228 -12.44 -6.40 10.49
N CYS A 229 -12.33 -5.11 10.78
CA CYS A 229 -11.62 -4.62 11.96
C CYS A 229 -12.66 -4.13 12.96
N LEU A 230 -12.90 -4.94 13.98
CA LEU A 230 -13.79 -4.56 15.08
C LEU A 230 -13.03 -3.63 16.03
N VAL A 231 -13.73 -2.71 16.69
CA VAL A 231 -13.13 -1.80 17.70
C VAL A 231 -12.96 -2.55 19.02
#